data_AF-A0A674N7W8-F1
#
_entry.id   AF-A0A674N7W8-F1
#
_cell.length_a   1.000
_cell.length_b   1.000
_cell.length_c   1.000
_cell.angle_alpha   90.00
_cell.angle_beta   90.00
_cell.angle_gamma   90.00
#
_symmetry.space_group_name_H-M   'P 1'
#
loop_
_entity.id
_entity.type
_entity.pdbx_description
1 polymer ?
#
loop_
_entity_poly.entity_id
_entity_poly.type
_entity_poly.pdbx_seq_one_letter_code
_entity_poly.pdbx_strand_id
1 'polypeptide(L)'
;MCSFSGSIYEPLKLSILQRDDEPLWEKLDRYYRAVKTTILNYQSPTTGLFPVKTCSTCKEAKVRDSLYCAASAWALALAYRRIDDDMGRTHELEHSAVKCMRGILYCYMRQADKVEQFKQDPSPTKCLHSVFNVDTGDEVHPYRDYHHLQIDAVSLFLLYLVEMICSGLQIIYNTDEVSFIQNLVFCVERAYRVPDYGMWERGSKYNNGSTELHSSSVGLAKAALEAINGFNLFGNQGCSWSVIFVDLDAHNRNRQTLSSLLPRESRSHNTDAALLPTISYPAFAVDDDALYSQTLDKIVRKLRGKYGFKRFLRDGYRTANEDKNRRYYKPAEMKLFDGIECEFPIFFIFMMIDGVFRGNKAQVKEYQDLLEPIIFQSYEGHAIIPKYYYVPADFVEAEQSKHGSQKRFPSNAGRDGKIFLWGQALYNLAKLLVDELISPKDIDPIHRYVPRQDQRNVSMRYSNQGPIENDVMVQVALIAESQRLQVFLNTYGIQTQTPQQVEPIQIWPQKELVKAYRFLAVNKKLGLTGRPERPVGCIGTCKIYRILGKTVVCYPIVFDLSDFYLSQDVMLLIDDIKVSHIYGAHQCRRFTRSFSIFLLKACLVLHSHSFGLI
;
A
#
# COMPACT_ATOMS: atom_id res chain seq x y z
N MET A 1 28.89 -1.32 54.71
CA MET A 1 27.47 -1.49 54.34
C MET A 1 27.04 -0.27 53.54
N CYS A 2 27.08 -0.34 52.21
CA CYS A 2 26.42 0.64 51.33
C CYS A 2 25.43 -0.15 50.48
N SER A 3 24.15 0.03 50.77
CA SER A 3 23.03 -0.64 50.13
C SER A 3 22.80 -0.05 48.73
N PHE A 4 23.13 -0.82 47.69
CA PHE A 4 22.62 -0.60 46.34
C PHE A 4 21.16 -1.07 46.29
N SER A 5 20.22 -0.14 46.47
CA SER A 5 18.80 -0.36 46.14
C SER A 5 18.53 0.20 44.73
N GLY A 6 19.06 -0.48 43.72
CA GLY A 6 18.66 -0.26 42.33
C GLY A 6 17.61 -1.30 41.95
N SER A 7 16.38 -0.86 41.65
CA SER A 7 15.35 -1.74 41.10
C SER A 7 15.80 -2.30 39.75
N ILE A 8 15.55 -3.59 39.48
CA ILE A 8 15.88 -4.31 38.24
C ILE A 8 15.21 -3.69 36.98
N TYR A 9 14.35 -2.68 37.18
CA TYR A 9 13.55 -2.02 36.15
C TYR A 9 14.00 -0.61 35.77
N GLU A 10 15.09 -0.07 36.32
CA GLU A 10 15.55 1.29 35.98
C GLU A 10 16.75 1.31 35.01
N PRO A 11 16.66 2.06 33.89
CA PRO A 11 17.74 2.13 32.91
C PRO A 11 18.87 3.06 33.37
N LEU A 12 20.11 2.62 33.15
CA LEU A 12 21.32 3.45 33.22
C LEU A 12 21.26 4.52 32.12
N LYS A 13 21.44 5.80 32.50
CA LYS A 13 21.53 6.94 31.57
C LYS A 13 22.99 7.35 31.38
N LEU A 14 23.51 7.18 30.16
CA LEU A 14 24.71 7.86 29.68
C LEU A 14 24.29 8.76 28.51
N SER A 15 24.44 10.07 28.68
CA SER A 15 24.11 11.08 27.68
C SER A 15 25.12 11.05 26.53
N ILE A 16 24.66 10.77 25.31
CA ILE A 16 25.47 10.95 24.10
C ILE A 16 25.41 12.43 23.73
N LEU A 17 26.50 13.16 23.98
CA LEU A 17 26.69 14.52 23.49
C LEU A 17 26.87 14.47 21.97
N GLN A 18 25.86 14.90 21.22
CA GLN A 18 26.01 15.18 19.78
C GLN A 18 26.89 16.44 19.63
N ARG A 19 27.97 16.34 18.84
CA ARG A 19 28.81 17.49 18.46
C ARG A 19 28.34 17.99 17.10
N ASP A 20 27.96 19.26 17.01
CA ASP A 20 27.42 19.85 15.77
C ASP A 20 28.44 19.88 14.61
N ASP A 21 29.76 19.88 14.91
CA ASP A 21 30.87 19.95 13.94
C ASP A 21 31.39 18.59 13.42
N GLU A 22 30.66 17.49 13.65
CA GLU A 22 31.09 16.16 13.23
C GLU A 22 30.95 15.97 11.69
N PRO A 23 31.99 15.42 11.01
CA PRO A 23 31.96 15.22 9.57
C PRO A 23 30.88 14.21 9.16
N LEU A 24 30.32 14.37 7.95
CA LEU A 24 29.20 13.56 7.44
C LEU A 24 29.46 12.05 7.50
N TRP A 25 30.68 11.63 7.18
CA TRP A 25 31.07 10.21 7.21
C TRP A 25 31.00 9.60 8.61
N GLU A 26 31.35 10.35 9.65
CA GLU A 26 31.33 9.87 11.05
C GLU A 26 29.88 9.76 11.55
N LYS A 27 29.03 10.73 11.18
CA LYS A 27 27.58 10.66 11.42
C LYS A 27 26.98 9.40 10.79
N LEU A 28 27.29 9.13 9.51
CA LEU A 28 26.80 7.95 8.79
C LEU A 28 27.38 6.64 9.32
N ASP A 29 28.62 6.65 9.83
CA ASP A 29 29.24 5.48 10.44
C ASP A 29 28.47 5.03 11.70
N ARG A 30 28.01 5.97 12.52
CA ARG A 30 27.16 5.66 13.68
C ARG A 30 25.85 5.00 13.26
N TYR A 31 25.19 5.52 12.23
CA TYR A 31 23.97 4.95 11.69
C TYR A 31 24.20 3.56 11.08
N TYR A 32 25.34 3.37 10.41
CA TYR A 32 25.73 2.07 9.89
C TYR A 32 25.96 1.04 10.99
N ARG A 33 26.69 1.39 12.06
CA ARG A 33 26.84 0.51 13.23
C ARG A 33 25.47 0.18 13.85
N ALA A 34 24.60 1.19 14.01
CA ALA A 34 23.26 0.98 14.55
C ALA A 34 22.42 0.03 13.67
N VAL A 35 22.35 0.25 12.36
CA VAL A 35 21.61 -0.62 11.42
C VAL A 35 22.23 -2.02 11.38
N LYS A 36 23.56 -2.14 11.37
CA LYS A 36 24.26 -3.42 11.33
C LYS A 36 23.97 -4.26 12.57
N THR A 37 24.12 -3.69 13.77
CA THR A 37 23.88 -4.39 15.04
C THR A 37 22.39 -4.67 15.27
N THR A 38 21.51 -3.69 15.02
CA THR A 38 20.10 -3.78 15.45
C THR A 38 19.16 -4.38 14.41
N ILE A 39 19.52 -4.36 13.12
CA ILE A 39 18.71 -4.89 12.01
C ILE A 39 19.43 -6.01 11.27
N LEU A 40 20.57 -5.73 10.62
CA LEU A 40 21.20 -6.66 9.68
C LEU A 40 21.74 -7.93 10.34
N ASN A 41 22.13 -7.86 11.61
CA ASN A 41 22.54 -9.02 12.40
C ASN A 41 21.44 -10.12 12.48
N TYR A 42 20.19 -9.77 12.24
CA TYR A 42 19.06 -10.70 12.23
C TYR A 42 18.61 -11.11 10.82
N GLN A 43 19.23 -10.58 9.76
CA GLN A 43 18.87 -10.92 8.40
C GLN A 43 19.27 -12.37 8.09
N SER A 44 18.35 -13.14 7.53
CA SER A 44 18.64 -14.50 7.07
C SER A 44 19.69 -14.51 5.96
N PRO A 45 20.78 -15.30 6.09
CA PRO A 45 21.80 -15.38 5.05
C PRO A 45 21.32 -16.15 3.82
N THR A 46 20.24 -16.92 3.89
CA THR A 46 19.70 -17.69 2.76
C THR A 46 18.65 -16.88 2.01
N THR A 47 17.57 -16.48 2.69
CA THR A 47 16.42 -15.82 2.06
C THR A 47 16.53 -14.29 2.06
N GLY A 48 17.29 -13.70 2.99
CA GLY A 48 17.26 -12.25 3.23
C GLY A 48 16.09 -11.76 4.08
N LEU A 49 15.19 -12.64 4.53
CA LEU A 49 14.05 -12.31 5.40
C LEU A 49 14.50 -11.97 6.82
N PHE A 50 13.62 -11.30 7.58
CA PHE A 50 13.85 -10.95 8.97
C PHE A 50 12.86 -11.66 9.90
N PRO A 51 13.33 -12.19 11.05
CA PRO A 51 12.46 -12.88 12.00
C PRO A 51 11.53 -11.91 12.73
N VAL A 52 10.31 -12.33 13.01
CA VAL A 52 9.32 -11.54 13.79
C VAL A 52 9.81 -11.28 15.21
N LYS A 53 10.58 -12.21 15.77
CA LYS A 53 11.16 -12.13 17.11
C LYS A 53 12.64 -12.40 17.05
N THR A 54 13.41 -11.66 17.83
CA THR A 54 14.87 -11.78 17.91
C THR A 54 15.35 -12.91 18.83
N CYS A 55 14.45 -13.78 19.31
CA CYS A 55 14.84 -14.99 20.03
C CYS A 55 15.28 -16.08 19.05
N SER A 56 16.33 -16.83 19.40
CA SER A 56 16.97 -17.83 18.54
C SER A 56 16.05 -18.97 18.06
N THR A 57 14.93 -19.20 18.77
CA THR A 57 13.95 -20.24 18.42
C THR A 57 12.89 -19.76 17.42
N CYS A 58 12.77 -18.46 17.16
CA CYS A 58 11.78 -17.95 16.22
C CYS A 58 12.27 -18.14 14.78
N LYS A 59 11.49 -18.88 14.00
CA LYS A 59 11.75 -19.14 12.58
C LYS A 59 10.69 -18.53 11.67
N GLU A 60 9.88 -17.60 12.18
CA GLU A 60 8.81 -16.94 11.44
C GLU A 60 9.25 -15.57 10.95
N ALA A 61 9.03 -15.28 9.67
CA ALA A 61 9.23 -13.99 9.04
C ALA A 61 7.89 -13.45 8.55
N LYS A 62 7.53 -12.24 8.96
CA LYS A 62 6.39 -11.50 8.41
C LYS A 62 6.86 -10.66 7.23
N VAL A 63 6.06 -10.64 6.16
CA VAL A 63 6.36 -9.82 4.97
C VAL A 63 6.48 -8.35 5.34
N ARG A 64 5.51 -7.80 6.09
CA ARG A 64 5.50 -6.38 6.49
C ARG A 64 6.75 -5.99 7.29
N ASP A 65 7.07 -6.76 8.33
CA ASP A 65 8.23 -6.50 9.19
C ASP A 65 9.53 -6.55 8.39
N SER A 66 9.66 -7.54 7.48
CA SER A 66 10.83 -7.68 6.59
C SER A 66 10.97 -6.51 5.61
N LEU A 67 9.86 -5.99 5.08
CA LEU A 67 9.84 -4.82 4.19
C LEU A 67 10.37 -3.57 4.88
N TYR A 68 9.92 -3.28 6.11
CA TYR A 68 10.43 -2.12 6.85
C TYR A 68 11.92 -2.27 7.20
N CYS A 69 12.38 -3.48 7.53
CA CYS A 69 13.81 -3.75 7.75
C CYS A 69 14.63 -3.47 6.47
N ALA A 70 14.16 -3.94 5.31
CA ALA A 70 14.77 -3.63 4.02
C ALA A 70 14.76 -2.13 3.73
N ALA A 71 13.65 -1.44 4.03
CA ALA A 71 13.53 0.01 3.85
C ALA A 71 14.53 0.80 4.71
N SER A 72 14.83 0.35 5.94
CA SER A 72 15.85 0.96 6.78
C SER A 72 17.26 0.80 6.21
N ALA A 73 17.61 -0.38 5.69
CA ALA A 73 18.91 -0.62 5.06
C ALA A 73 19.05 0.19 3.75
N TRP A 74 18.00 0.20 2.94
CA TRP A 74 17.91 0.99 1.71
C TRP A 74 18.04 2.50 1.97
N ALA A 75 17.30 3.03 2.94
CA ALA A 75 17.37 4.45 3.31
C ALA A 75 18.77 4.87 3.74
N LEU A 76 19.48 4.04 4.51
CA LEU A 76 20.86 4.30 4.87
C LEU A 76 21.79 4.23 3.65
N ALA A 77 21.58 3.29 2.74
CA ALA A 77 22.36 3.20 1.50
C ALA A 77 22.24 4.48 0.65
N LEU A 78 21.03 5.01 0.53
CA LEU A 78 20.78 6.27 -0.17
C LEU A 78 21.52 7.45 0.47
N ALA A 79 21.67 7.45 1.80
CA ALA A 79 22.48 8.45 2.49
C ALA A 79 23.97 8.32 2.15
N TYR A 80 24.50 7.09 2.08
CA TYR A 80 25.89 6.82 1.72
C TYR A 80 26.24 7.16 0.27
N ARG A 81 25.27 7.11 -0.66
CA ARG A 81 25.48 7.56 -2.06
C ARG A 81 25.89 9.03 -2.21
N ARG A 82 25.75 9.83 -1.14
CA ARG A 82 26.17 11.23 -1.10
C ARG A 82 27.66 11.41 -0.76
N ILE A 83 28.38 10.32 -0.50
CA ILE A 83 29.82 10.28 -0.21
C ILE A 83 30.54 9.53 -1.34
N ASP A 84 31.74 9.98 -1.71
CA ASP A 84 32.55 9.37 -2.77
C ASP A 84 33.23 8.04 -2.33
N ASP A 85 33.86 8.01 -1.15
CA ASP A 85 34.47 6.80 -0.56
C ASP A 85 33.65 6.30 0.63
N ASP A 86 32.79 5.32 0.36
CA ASP A 86 31.89 4.71 1.33
C ASP A 86 32.44 3.40 1.91
N MET A 87 33.67 3.02 1.56
CA MET A 87 34.30 1.75 1.95
C MET A 87 33.44 0.50 1.60
N GLY A 88 32.62 0.58 0.53
CA GLY A 88 31.75 -0.51 0.07
C GLY A 88 30.44 -0.67 0.84
N ARG A 89 30.11 0.26 1.75
CA ARG A 89 28.91 0.17 2.61
C ARG A 89 27.61 0.34 1.86
N THR A 90 27.57 1.20 0.83
CA THR A 90 26.39 1.35 -0.05
C THR A 90 26.08 0.00 -0.68
N HIS A 91 27.08 -0.66 -1.25
CA HIS A 91 26.88 -1.97 -1.88
C HIS A 91 26.33 -3.02 -0.90
N GLU A 92 26.91 -3.12 0.31
CA GLU A 92 26.39 -4.05 1.34
C GLU A 92 24.93 -3.77 1.70
N LEU A 93 24.59 -2.50 1.96
CA LEU A 93 23.25 -2.08 2.37
C LEU A 93 22.21 -2.26 1.26
N GLU A 94 22.54 -1.88 0.03
CA GLU A 94 21.67 -2.07 -1.14
C GLU A 94 21.41 -3.54 -1.41
N HIS A 95 22.46 -4.36 -1.42
CA HIS A 95 22.30 -5.78 -1.66
C HIS A 95 21.61 -6.50 -0.50
N SER A 96 21.72 -6.00 0.73
CA SER A 96 20.88 -6.47 1.85
C SER A 96 19.39 -6.20 1.59
N ALA A 97 19.03 -4.99 1.17
CA ALA A 97 17.65 -4.64 0.84
C ALA A 97 17.13 -5.45 -0.36
N VAL A 98 17.90 -5.55 -1.44
CA VAL A 98 17.58 -6.36 -2.63
C VAL A 98 17.37 -7.82 -2.24
N LYS A 99 18.24 -8.39 -1.40
CA LYS A 99 18.12 -9.78 -0.94
C LYS A 99 16.82 -10.03 -0.20
N CYS A 100 16.41 -9.12 0.71
CA CYS A 100 15.13 -9.23 1.40
C CYS A 100 13.94 -9.18 0.42
N MET A 101 13.91 -8.20 -0.49
CA MET A 101 12.85 -8.06 -1.49
C MET A 101 12.75 -9.30 -2.40
N ARG A 102 13.89 -9.85 -2.82
CA ARG A 102 13.96 -11.09 -3.59
C ARG A 102 13.56 -12.31 -2.78
N GLY A 103 13.87 -12.35 -1.49
CA GLY A 103 13.38 -13.38 -0.56
C GLY A 103 11.87 -13.43 -0.48
N ILE A 104 11.23 -12.26 -0.34
CA ILE A 104 9.76 -12.14 -0.35
C ILE A 104 9.19 -12.59 -1.71
N LEU A 105 9.79 -12.13 -2.81
CA LEU A 105 9.39 -12.54 -4.15
C LEU A 105 9.50 -14.06 -4.34
N TYR A 106 10.59 -14.67 -3.89
CA TYR A 106 10.79 -16.12 -3.91
C TYR A 106 9.69 -16.85 -3.14
N CYS A 107 9.34 -16.39 -1.94
CA CYS A 107 8.26 -16.96 -1.14
C CYS A 107 6.91 -16.86 -1.86
N TYR A 108 6.59 -15.72 -2.45
CA TYR A 108 5.34 -15.53 -3.19
C TYR A 108 5.29 -16.34 -4.50
N MET A 109 6.37 -16.42 -5.26
CA MET A 109 6.41 -17.18 -6.52
C MET A 109 6.17 -18.68 -6.30
N ARG A 110 6.56 -19.21 -5.14
CA ARG A 110 6.23 -20.59 -4.74
C ARG A 110 4.74 -20.81 -4.47
N GLN A 111 3.96 -19.74 -4.36
CA GLN A 111 2.51 -19.74 -4.17
C GLN A 111 1.76 -19.29 -5.44
N ALA A 112 2.35 -19.47 -6.63
CA ALA A 112 1.72 -19.08 -7.90
C ALA A 112 0.36 -19.75 -8.14
N ASP A 113 0.17 -20.97 -7.67
CA ASP A 113 -1.11 -21.67 -7.67
C ASP A 113 -2.17 -20.97 -6.82
N LYS A 114 -1.80 -20.45 -5.64
CA LYS A 114 -2.69 -19.65 -4.78
C LYS A 114 -3.02 -18.31 -5.43
N VAL A 115 -2.06 -17.67 -6.09
CA VAL A 115 -2.30 -16.45 -6.88
C VAL A 115 -3.36 -16.71 -7.96
N GLU A 116 -3.23 -17.80 -8.71
CA GLU A 116 -4.20 -18.17 -9.74
C GLU A 116 -5.60 -18.39 -9.15
N GLN A 117 -5.70 -19.12 -8.03
CA GLN A 117 -6.97 -19.36 -7.34
C GLN A 117 -7.59 -18.09 -6.77
N PHE A 118 -6.79 -17.21 -6.15
CA PHE A 118 -7.25 -15.97 -5.51
C PHE A 118 -7.82 -14.95 -6.51
N LYS A 119 -7.25 -14.88 -7.71
CA LYS A 119 -7.76 -14.03 -8.80
C LYS A 119 -9.22 -14.34 -9.14
N GLN A 120 -9.61 -15.62 -9.06
CA GLN A 120 -10.97 -16.08 -9.28
C GLN A 120 -11.82 -15.86 -8.03
N ASP A 121 -11.41 -16.46 -6.92
CA ASP A 121 -12.11 -16.44 -5.64
C ASP A 121 -11.22 -15.89 -4.52
N PRO A 122 -11.43 -14.63 -4.09
CA PRO A 122 -10.56 -13.95 -3.13
C PRO A 122 -10.95 -14.29 -1.69
N SER A 123 -10.95 -15.58 -1.36
CA SER A 123 -11.33 -16.09 -0.04
C SER A 123 -10.12 -16.37 0.85
N PRO A 124 -10.26 -16.39 2.19
CA PRO A 124 -9.17 -16.73 3.10
C PRO A 124 -8.52 -18.09 2.81
N THR A 125 -9.28 -19.05 2.27
CA THR A 125 -8.79 -20.41 1.95
C THR A 125 -7.78 -20.43 0.80
N LYS A 126 -7.83 -19.42 -0.08
CA LYS A 126 -7.05 -19.32 -1.33
C LYS A 126 -6.06 -18.15 -1.32
N CYS A 127 -5.90 -17.49 -0.18
CA CYS A 127 -5.05 -16.32 -0.08
C CYS A 127 -3.56 -16.67 -0.10
N LEU A 128 -2.74 -15.69 -0.49
CA LEU A 128 -1.30 -15.78 -0.28
C LEU A 128 -0.98 -15.76 1.22
N HIS A 129 0.07 -16.44 1.62
CA HIS A 129 0.54 -16.38 3.00
C HIS A 129 1.30 -15.08 3.25
N SER A 130 1.13 -14.55 4.45
CA SER A 130 1.83 -13.35 4.93
C SER A 130 3.01 -13.67 5.86
N VAL A 131 3.19 -14.95 6.21
CA VAL A 131 4.25 -15.45 7.10
C VAL A 131 4.94 -16.65 6.49
N PHE A 132 6.27 -16.63 6.53
CA PHE A 132 7.14 -17.65 5.96
C PHE A 132 8.22 -18.06 6.94
N ASN A 133 8.89 -19.18 6.66
CA ASN A 133 10.06 -19.59 7.39
C ASN A 133 11.23 -18.65 7.05
N VAL A 134 11.92 -18.12 8.06
CA VAL A 134 13.03 -17.17 7.91
C VAL A 134 14.18 -17.76 7.10
N ASP A 135 14.48 -19.05 7.26
CA ASP A 135 15.65 -19.68 6.67
C ASP A 135 15.35 -20.37 5.33
N THR A 136 14.14 -20.92 5.16
CA THR A 136 13.79 -21.69 3.95
C THR A 136 12.80 -20.98 3.03
N GLY A 137 12.05 -20.00 3.54
CA GLY A 137 10.94 -19.36 2.81
C GLY A 137 9.71 -20.28 2.64
N ASP A 138 9.65 -21.40 3.36
CA ASP A 138 8.51 -22.30 3.35
C ASP A 138 7.29 -21.74 4.09
N GLU A 139 6.13 -22.30 3.81
CA GLU A 139 4.91 -22.02 4.57
C GLU A 139 5.04 -22.58 5.99
N VAL A 140 4.79 -21.73 6.99
CA VAL A 140 4.89 -22.14 8.41
C VAL A 140 3.54 -22.61 8.95
N HIS A 141 2.48 -21.89 8.59
CA HIS A 141 1.13 -22.14 9.09
C HIS A 141 0.19 -22.40 7.91
N PRO A 142 -0.78 -23.32 8.05
CA PRO A 142 -1.89 -23.40 7.12
C PRO A 142 -2.89 -22.27 7.38
N TYR A 143 -3.73 -21.95 6.38
CA TYR A 143 -4.75 -20.89 6.50
C TYR A 143 -5.69 -21.09 7.71
N ARG A 144 -5.97 -22.34 8.10
CA ARG A 144 -6.85 -22.65 9.24
C ARG A 144 -6.28 -22.15 10.55
N ASP A 145 -4.96 -22.09 10.68
CA ASP A 145 -4.26 -21.77 11.92
C ASP A 145 -3.76 -20.32 11.95
N TYR A 146 -3.69 -19.66 10.78
CA TYR A 146 -3.22 -18.29 10.67
C TYR A 146 -4.03 -17.41 9.71
N HIS A 147 -4.23 -16.15 10.09
CA HIS A 147 -4.98 -15.17 9.33
C HIS A 147 -4.13 -14.55 8.21
N HIS A 148 -3.85 -15.32 7.17
CA HIS A 148 -2.93 -14.95 6.09
C HIS A 148 -3.47 -13.90 5.11
N LEU A 149 -4.80 -13.77 4.97
CA LEU A 149 -5.39 -12.82 4.04
C LEU A 149 -5.12 -11.38 4.50
N GLN A 150 -4.07 -10.78 3.95
CA GLN A 150 -3.56 -9.45 4.26
C GLN A 150 -3.22 -8.72 2.95
N ILE A 151 -4.19 -7.96 2.44
CA ILE A 151 -4.03 -7.24 1.17
C ILE A 151 -3.02 -6.10 1.34
N ASP A 152 -2.98 -5.49 2.52
CA ASP A 152 -2.05 -4.43 2.87
C ASP A 152 -0.58 -4.89 2.76
N ALA A 153 -0.25 -6.12 3.16
CA ALA A 153 1.11 -6.66 3.07
C ALA A 153 1.58 -6.87 1.63
N VAL A 154 0.72 -7.43 0.76
CA VAL A 154 1.01 -7.59 -0.67
C VAL A 154 1.14 -6.22 -1.35
N SER A 155 0.26 -5.29 -0.99
CA SER A 155 0.28 -3.92 -1.53
C SER A 155 1.54 -3.16 -1.11
N LEU A 156 1.96 -3.30 0.15
CA LEU A 156 3.20 -2.69 0.64
C LEU A 156 4.44 -3.25 -0.06
N PHE A 157 4.46 -4.55 -0.37
CA PHE A 157 5.53 -5.15 -1.17
C PHE A 157 5.61 -4.53 -2.57
N LEU A 158 4.47 -4.41 -3.26
CA LEU A 158 4.41 -3.76 -4.58
C LEU A 158 4.84 -2.30 -4.53
N LEU A 159 4.47 -1.59 -3.46
CA LEU A 159 4.86 -0.20 -3.23
C LEU A 159 6.38 -0.05 -3.12
N TYR A 160 7.00 -0.76 -2.17
CA TYR A 160 8.45 -0.71 -1.98
C TYR A 160 9.23 -1.26 -3.18
N LEU A 161 8.67 -2.24 -3.90
CA LEU A 161 9.27 -2.73 -5.15
C LEU A 161 9.45 -1.58 -6.15
N VAL A 162 8.42 -0.76 -6.35
CA VAL A 162 8.48 0.40 -7.24
C VAL A 162 9.46 1.44 -6.73
N GLU A 163 9.40 1.81 -5.45
CA GLU A 163 10.28 2.83 -4.86
C GLU A 163 11.76 2.45 -4.97
N MET A 164 12.09 1.21 -4.60
CA MET A 164 13.46 0.72 -4.62
C MET A 164 14.00 0.61 -6.06
N ILE A 165 13.19 0.11 -7.02
CA ILE A 165 13.60 0.09 -8.43
C ILE A 165 13.75 1.50 -8.99
N CYS A 166 12.86 2.42 -8.62
CA CYS A 166 12.94 3.82 -9.06
C CYS A 166 14.20 4.51 -8.52
N SER A 167 14.69 4.10 -7.33
CA SER A 167 15.98 4.55 -6.80
C SER A 167 17.20 3.91 -7.48
N GLY A 168 17.02 3.01 -8.45
CA GLY A 168 18.08 2.37 -9.21
C GLY A 168 18.44 0.95 -8.76
N LEU A 169 17.74 0.36 -7.77
CA LEU A 169 17.99 -1.02 -7.37
C LEU A 169 17.44 -2.03 -8.39
N GLN A 170 18.20 -3.07 -8.69
CA GLN A 170 17.76 -4.16 -9.55
C GLN A 170 17.19 -5.31 -8.71
N ILE A 171 15.87 -5.44 -8.68
CA ILE A 171 15.17 -6.47 -7.89
C ILE A 171 14.58 -7.57 -8.78
N ILE A 172 14.03 -7.22 -9.95
CA ILE A 172 13.39 -8.15 -10.90
C ILE A 172 14.36 -8.48 -12.03
N TYR A 173 14.59 -9.77 -12.31
CA TYR A 173 15.67 -10.25 -13.18
C TYR A 173 15.19 -10.91 -14.48
N ASN A 174 13.96 -11.42 -14.52
CA ASN A 174 13.47 -12.12 -15.71
C ASN A 174 11.97 -11.89 -15.95
N THR A 175 11.50 -12.31 -17.13
CA THR A 175 10.11 -12.12 -17.57
C THR A 175 9.11 -13.00 -16.81
N ASP A 176 9.56 -14.10 -16.21
CA ASP A 176 8.71 -14.94 -15.37
C ASP A 176 8.34 -14.21 -14.08
N GLU A 177 9.31 -13.53 -13.45
CA GLU A 177 9.11 -12.63 -12.31
C GLU A 177 8.20 -11.45 -12.66
N VAL A 178 8.39 -10.79 -13.83
CA VAL A 178 7.49 -9.73 -14.32
C VAL A 178 6.04 -10.23 -14.42
N SER A 179 5.85 -11.39 -15.04
CA SER A 179 4.53 -11.99 -15.21
C SER A 179 3.89 -12.30 -13.85
N PHE A 180 4.68 -12.77 -12.89
CA PHE A 180 4.20 -13.02 -11.54
C PHE A 180 3.74 -11.73 -10.84
N ILE A 181 4.53 -10.65 -10.90
CA ILE A 181 4.15 -9.35 -10.32
C ILE A 181 2.86 -8.81 -10.95
N GLN A 182 2.70 -8.90 -12.27
CA GLN A 182 1.47 -8.50 -12.95
C GLN A 182 0.24 -9.30 -12.47
N ASN A 183 0.42 -10.58 -12.13
CA ASN A 183 -0.65 -11.39 -11.55
C ASN A 183 -0.96 -11.03 -10.09
N LEU A 184 0.03 -10.62 -9.29
CA LEU A 184 -0.21 -10.04 -7.96
C LEU A 184 -1.04 -8.76 -8.04
N VAL A 185 -0.79 -7.90 -9.04
CA VAL A 185 -1.60 -6.70 -9.28
C VAL A 185 -3.08 -7.06 -9.50
N PHE A 186 -3.37 -8.11 -10.28
CA PHE A 186 -4.75 -8.56 -10.49
C PHE A 186 -5.45 -9.07 -9.21
N CYS A 187 -4.69 -9.52 -8.21
CA CYS A 187 -5.22 -9.86 -6.89
C CYS A 187 -5.61 -8.61 -6.10
N VAL A 188 -4.74 -7.60 -6.10
CA VAL A 188 -4.90 -6.36 -5.31
C VAL A 188 -5.93 -5.40 -5.91
N GLU A 189 -6.15 -5.41 -7.23
CA GLU A 189 -7.15 -4.58 -7.93
C GLU A 189 -8.55 -4.56 -7.29
N ARG A 190 -8.97 -5.67 -6.66
CA ARG A 190 -10.30 -5.80 -6.06
C ARG A 190 -10.38 -5.46 -4.57
N ALA A 191 -9.34 -4.88 -3.98
CA ALA A 191 -9.29 -4.63 -2.53
C ALA A 191 -10.54 -3.90 -1.99
N TYR A 192 -11.12 -2.97 -2.75
CA TYR A 192 -12.35 -2.23 -2.44
C TYR A 192 -13.57 -3.10 -2.09
N ARG A 193 -13.54 -4.39 -2.40
CA ARG A 193 -14.63 -5.34 -2.11
C ARG A 193 -14.15 -6.67 -1.54
N VAL A 194 -12.89 -6.77 -1.13
CA VAL A 194 -12.34 -8.00 -0.56
C VAL A 194 -12.04 -7.73 0.92
N PRO A 195 -12.92 -8.18 1.84
CA PRO A 195 -12.64 -8.17 3.26
C PRO A 195 -11.39 -9.00 3.59
N ASP A 196 -10.53 -8.49 4.46
CA ASP A 196 -9.31 -9.16 4.90
C ASP A 196 -9.18 -9.16 6.43
N TYR A 197 -8.05 -9.62 6.96
CA TYR A 197 -7.78 -9.63 8.40
C TYR A 197 -7.11 -8.34 8.91
N GLY A 198 -6.89 -7.36 8.04
CA GLY A 198 -6.19 -6.12 8.31
C GLY A 198 -4.73 -6.31 8.75
N MET A 199 -4.08 -5.17 9.04
CA MET A 199 -2.68 -5.14 9.45
C MET A 199 -2.40 -5.96 10.73
N TRP A 200 -3.39 -6.05 11.63
CA TRP A 200 -3.28 -6.70 12.92
C TRP A 200 -3.69 -8.18 12.95
N GLU A 201 -4.03 -8.77 11.80
CA GLU A 201 -4.34 -10.21 11.65
C GLU A 201 -5.53 -10.66 12.51
N ARG A 202 -6.53 -9.77 12.67
CA ARG A 202 -7.71 -10.00 13.52
C ARG A 202 -9.03 -9.90 12.77
N GLY A 203 -9.05 -9.21 11.64
CA GLY A 203 -10.27 -8.92 10.88
C GLY A 203 -11.17 -8.01 11.71
N SER A 204 -12.30 -8.53 12.18
CA SER A 204 -13.18 -7.76 13.05
C SER A 204 -12.54 -7.43 14.40
N LYS A 205 -13.00 -6.34 14.99
CA LYS A 205 -12.59 -5.88 16.33
C LYS A 205 -12.84 -6.93 17.42
N TYR A 206 -13.80 -7.82 17.17
CA TYR A 206 -14.18 -8.91 18.06
C TYR A 206 -13.20 -10.09 17.98
N ASN A 207 -12.26 -10.11 17.04
CA ASN A 207 -11.30 -11.20 16.84
C ASN A 207 -12.00 -12.57 16.94
N ASN A 208 -12.95 -12.80 16.05
CA ASN A 208 -13.78 -14.01 15.98
C ASN A 208 -13.60 -14.78 14.66
N GLY A 209 -12.55 -14.46 13.90
CA GLY A 209 -12.23 -15.08 12.61
C GLY A 209 -12.94 -14.49 11.40
N SER A 210 -13.82 -13.49 11.58
CA SER A 210 -14.47 -12.80 10.46
C SER A 210 -13.58 -11.70 9.88
N THR A 211 -13.46 -11.67 8.55
CA THR A 211 -12.79 -10.59 7.80
C THR A 211 -13.67 -9.35 7.68
N GLU A 212 -13.06 -8.17 7.57
CA GLU A 212 -13.76 -6.91 7.31
C GLU A 212 -13.08 -6.11 6.20
N LEU A 213 -13.81 -5.16 5.60
CA LEU A 213 -13.20 -4.24 4.66
C LEU A 213 -12.43 -3.16 5.44
N HIS A 214 -11.11 -3.24 5.37
CA HIS A 214 -10.18 -2.36 6.08
C HIS A 214 -9.73 -1.20 5.21
N SER A 215 -9.95 0.04 5.67
CA SER A 215 -9.48 1.27 5.03
C SER A 215 -7.98 1.27 4.84
N SER A 216 -7.22 0.76 5.81
CA SER A 216 -5.77 0.62 5.71
C SER A 216 -5.34 -0.26 4.52
N SER A 217 -5.98 -1.43 4.36
CA SER A 217 -5.75 -2.34 3.23
C SER A 217 -6.16 -1.75 1.89
N VAL A 218 -7.34 -1.13 1.81
CA VAL A 218 -7.83 -0.48 0.58
C VAL A 218 -6.92 0.69 0.18
N GLY A 219 -6.45 1.48 1.15
CA GLY A 219 -5.58 2.63 0.90
C GLY A 219 -4.18 2.23 0.46
N LEU A 220 -3.57 1.22 1.08
CA LEU A 220 -2.30 0.67 0.60
C LEU A 220 -2.45 0.04 -0.79
N ALA A 221 -3.54 -0.66 -1.07
CA ALA A 221 -3.84 -1.18 -2.40
C ALA A 221 -3.97 -0.06 -3.44
N LYS A 222 -4.71 1.02 -3.13
CA LYS A 222 -4.80 2.22 -3.97
C LYS A 222 -3.41 2.79 -4.27
N ALA A 223 -2.58 2.99 -3.26
CA ALA A 223 -1.24 3.53 -3.42
C ALA A 223 -0.33 2.63 -4.27
N ALA A 224 -0.38 1.31 -4.06
CA ALA A 224 0.39 0.34 -4.83
C ALA A 224 -0.02 0.31 -6.31
N LEU A 225 -1.34 0.29 -6.58
CA LEU A 225 -1.89 0.34 -7.94
C LEU A 225 -1.51 1.63 -8.66
N GLU A 226 -1.53 2.76 -7.96
CA GLU A 226 -1.09 4.04 -8.50
C GLU A 226 0.42 4.07 -8.79
N ALA A 227 1.23 3.52 -7.89
CA ALA A 227 2.68 3.48 -8.04
C ALA A 227 3.13 2.61 -9.22
N ILE A 228 2.58 1.40 -9.33
CA ILE A 228 3.05 0.38 -10.29
C ILE A 228 2.46 0.54 -11.70
N ASN A 229 1.37 1.29 -11.85
CA ASN A 229 0.72 1.46 -13.15
C ASN A 229 1.65 2.15 -14.18
N GLY A 230 1.94 1.44 -15.27
CA GLY A 230 2.84 1.88 -16.33
C GLY A 230 4.32 1.83 -15.95
N PHE A 231 4.67 1.28 -14.79
CA PHE A 231 6.05 1.21 -14.29
C PHE A 231 6.81 0.06 -14.93
N ASN A 232 8.08 0.30 -15.28
CA ASN A 232 8.97 -0.71 -15.83
C ASN A 232 9.78 -1.43 -14.73
N LEU A 233 9.53 -2.73 -14.54
CA LEU A 233 10.17 -3.51 -13.48
C LEU A 233 11.68 -3.75 -13.69
N PHE A 234 12.20 -3.58 -14.91
CA PHE A 234 13.62 -3.73 -15.21
C PHE A 234 14.42 -2.43 -15.07
N GLY A 235 13.87 -1.40 -14.44
CA GLY A 235 14.62 -0.15 -14.34
C GLY A 235 14.65 0.59 -15.67
N ASN A 236 15.65 1.47 -15.81
CA ASN A 236 15.94 2.19 -17.06
C ASN A 236 16.33 1.26 -18.23
N GLN A 237 16.60 -0.02 -17.94
CA GLN A 237 17.01 -1.03 -18.93
C GLN A 237 15.81 -1.81 -19.49
N GLY A 238 14.59 -1.49 -19.05
CA GLY A 238 13.41 -2.25 -19.41
C GLY A 238 12.83 -1.93 -20.78
N CYS A 239 11.97 -2.84 -21.25
CA CYS A 239 11.26 -2.74 -22.53
C CYS A 239 9.74 -2.76 -22.32
N SER A 240 8.96 -2.71 -23.39
CA SER A 240 7.48 -2.68 -23.31
C SER A 240 6.85 -3.91 -22.62
N TRP A 241 7.51 -5.08 -22.66
CA TRP A 241 7.01 -6.31 -22.03
C TRP A 241 7.32 -6.41 -20.52
N SER A 242 8.17 -5.53 -19.98
CA SER A 242 8.46 -5.44 -18.54
C SER A 242 7.66 -4.35 -17.83
N VAL A 243 6.70 -3.74 -18.54
CA VAL A 243 5.77 -2.74 -18.03
C VAL A 243 4.56 -3.42 -17.39
N ILE A 244 4.19 -2.94 -16.21
CA ILE A 244 3.00 -3.39 -15.49
C ILE A 244 1.81 -2.49 -15.82
N PHE A 245 0.64 -3.10 -16.04
CA PHE A 245 -0.60 -2.40 -16.33
C PHE A 245 -1.63 -2.63 -15.22
N VAL A 246 -2.36 -1.58 -14.89
CA VAL A 246 -3.43 -1.59 -13.89
C VAL A 246 -4.75 -1.19 -14.53
N ASP A 247 -5.82 -1.88 -14.15
CA ASP A 247 -7.18 -1.45 -14.45
C ASP A 247 -7.52 -0.14 -13.69
N LEU A 248 -7.67 0.96 -14.45
CA LEU A 248 -7.96 2.26 -13.87
C LEU A 248 -9.32 2.34 -13.18
N ASP A 249 -10.32 1.59 -13.67
CA ASP A 249 -11.62 1.52 -13.03
C ASP A 249 -11.51 0.80 -11.69
N ALA A 250 -10.64 -0.22 -11.59
CA ALA A 250 -10.31 -0.85 -10.31
C ALA A 250 -9.62 0.13 -9.35
N HIS A 251 -8.59 0.84 -9.80
CA HIS A 251 -7.94 1.88 -9.01
C HIS A 251 -8.94 2.94 -8.50
N ASN A 252 -9.83 3.42 -9.38
CA ASN A 252 -10.81 4.44 -9.00
C ASN A 252 -11.85 3.93 -8.00
N ARG A 253 -12.30 2.67 -8.11
CA ARG A 253 -13.16 2.04 -7.10
C ARG A 253 -12.49 1.97 -5.73
N ASN A 254 -11.22 1.55 -5.66
CA ASN A 254 -10.44 1.59 -4.41
C ASN A 254 -10.37 2.99 -3.81
N ARG A 255 -10.12 3.99 -4.65
CA ARG A 255 -10.09 5.39 -4.23
C ARG A 255 -11.43 5.87 -3.65
N GLN A 256 -12.54 5.63 -4.36
CA GLN A 256 -13.88 6.04 -3.92
C GLN A 256 -14.27 5.33 -2.61
N THR A 257 -14.01 4.03 -2.53
CA THR A 257 -14.24 3.25 -1.31
C THR A 257 -13.41 3.79 -0.14
N LEU A 258 -12.12 4.07 -0.33
CA LEU A 258 -11.28 4.67 0.72
C LEU A 258 -11.86 5.99 1.23
N SER A 259 -12.20 6.91 0.32
CA SER A 259 -12.80 8.21 0.68
C SER A 259 -14.13 8.05 1.43
N SER A 260 -14.91 7.02 1.12
CA SER A 260 -16.18 6.74 1.81
C SER A 260 -16.01 6.09 3.18
N LEU A 261 -14.93 5.34 3.39
CA LEU A 261 -14.67 4.64 4.65
C LEU A 261 -14.00 5.57 5.68
N LEU A 262 -13.05 6.40 5.24
CA LEU A 262 -12.36 7.33 6.13
C LEU A 262 -13.34 8.33 6.77
N PRO A 263 -13.11 8.75 8.04
CA PRO A 263 -11.95 8.46 8.89
C PRO A 263 -12.11 7.16 9.73
N ARG A 264 -12.97 6.23 9.31
CA ARG A 264 -13.16 4.93 9.97
C ARG A 264 -12.19 3.89 9.37
N GLU A 265 -11.76 2.93 10.18
CA GLU A 265 -10.93 1.83 9.70
C GLU A 265 -11.76 0.70 9.08
N SER A 266 -12.81 0.25 9.75
CA SER A 266 -13.69 -0.80 9.20
C SER A 266 -15.05 -0.76 9.89
N ARG A 267 -15.95 -1.69 9.55
CA ARG A 267 -17.31 -1.75 10.14
C ARG A 267 -17.28 -1.77 11.67
N SER A 268 -16.38 -2.55 12.27
CA SER A 268 -16.28 -2.68 13.73
C SER A 268 -15.24 -1.73 14.36
N HIS A 269 -14.24 -1.27 13.59
CA HIS A 269 -13.19 -0.36 14.06
C HIS A 269 -13.53 1.09 13.76
N ASN A 270 -13.95 1.85 14.77
CA ASN A 270 -14.27 3.27 14.60
C ASN A 270 -13.05 4.11 14.12
N THR A 271 -11.84 3.76 14.55
CA THR A 271 -10.56 4.33 14.13
C THR A 271 -9.46 3.33 14.50
N ASP A 272 -8.31 3.43 13.84
CA ASP A 272 -7.17 2.54 14.02
C ASP A 272 -5.87 3.29 13.69
N ALA A 273 -4.78 2.99 14.40
CA ALA A 273 -3.46 3.53 14.12
C ALA A 273 -2.89 3.01 12.79
N ALA A 274 -3.46 1.92 12.24
CA ALA A 274 -3.19 1.42 10.90
C ALA A 274 -3.46 2.40 9.78
N LEU A 275 -4.28 3.41 10.05
CA LEU A 275 -4.53 4.50 9.12
C LEU A 275 -3.31 5.43 8.95
N LEU A 276 -2.39 5.52 9.92
CA LEU A 276 -1.19 6.37 9.83
C LEU A 276 -0.30 6.03 8.62
N PRO A 277 0.16 4.77 8.42
CA PRO A 277 0.93 4.41 7.23
C PRO A 277 0.12 4.46 5.93
N THR A 278 -1.20 4.63 6.03
CA THR A 278 -2.11 4.74 4.88
C THR A 278 -2.28 6.19 4.42
N ILE A 279 -2.47 7.13 5.35
CA ILE A 279 -2.64 8.55 5.05
C ILE A 279 -1.30 9.29 4.91
N SER A 280 -0.24 8.76 5.52
CA SER A 280 1.12 9.28 5.50
C SER A 280 2.10 8.23 4.94
N TYR A 281 3.38 8.34 5.27
CA TYR A 281 4.42 7.42 4.81
C TYR A 281 4.12 5.96 5.25
N PRO A 282 4.21 4.97 4.34
CA PRO A 282 4.66 5.12 2.96
C PRO A 282 3.53 5.41 1.97
N ALA A 283 2.26 5.12 2.24
CA ALA A 283 1.25 5.03 1.19
C ALA A 283 0.85 6.38 0.58
N PHE A 284 0.67 7.42 1.39
CA PHE A 284 0.09 8.72 0.96
C PHE A 284 -1.20 8.53 0.13
N ALA A 285 -2.10 7.66 0.60
CA ALA A 285 -3.23 7.18 -0.19
C ALA A 285 -4.36 8.22 -0.35
N VAL A 286 -4.39 9.26 0.48
CA VAL A 286 -5.47 10.25 0.56
C VAL A 286 -5.06 11.53 -0.16
N ASP A 287 -5.78 11.88 -1.24
CA ASP A 287 -5.47 13.09 -2.02
C ASP A 287 -6.16 14.37 -1.49
N ASP A 288 -7.06 14.25 -0.50
CA ASP A 288 -7.84 15.37 0.06
C ASP A 288 -7.30 15.75 1.45
N ASP A 289 -6.75 16.96 1.57
CA ASP A 289 -6.16 17.47 2.81
C ASP A 289 -7.16 17.61 3.96
N ALA A 290 -8.44 17.88 3.67
CA ALA A 290 -9.48 17.95 4.70
C ALA A 290 -9.76 16.56 5.28
N LEU A 291 -9.90 15.56 4.40
CA LEU A 291 -10.10 14.16 4.81
C LEU A 291 -8.87 13.61 5.54
N TYR A 292 -7.67 13.96 5.07
CA TYR A 292 -6.41 13.67 5.76
C TYR A 292 -6.44 14.22 7.18
N SER A 293 -6.70 15.53 7.34
CA SER A 293 -6.64 16.23 8.62
C SER A 293 -7.69 15.70 9.59
N GLN A 294 -8.90 15.44 9.09
CA GLN A 294 -9.98 14.81 9.88
C GLN A 294 -9.59 13.41 10.37
N THR A 295 -8.93 12.62 9.52
CA THR A 295 -8.48 11.27 9.87
C THR A 295 -7.38 11.33 10.92
N LEU A 296 -6.37 12.17 10.71
CA LEU A 296 -5.26 12.35 11.65
C LEU A 296 -5.74 12.85 13.02
N ASP A 297 -6.60 13.87 13.07
CA ASP A 297 -7.19 14.37 14.32
C ASP A 297 -7.90 13.25 15.08
N LYS A 298 -8.71 12.45 14.37
CA LYS A 298 -9.46 11.36 14.99
C LYS A 298 -8.52 10.29 15.59
N ILE A 299 -7.43 9.95 14.89
CA ILE A 299 -6.41 9.01 15.39
C ILE A 299 -5.76 9.59 16.64
N VAL A 300 -5.23 10.81 16.57
CA VAL A 300 -4.53 11.47 17.68
C VAL A 300 -5.45 11.58 18.90
N ARG A 301 -6.66 12.12 18.72
CA ARG A 301 -7.61 12.35 19.82
C ARG A 301 -8.10 11.07 20.50
N LYS A 302 -8.17 9.95 19.78
CA LYS A 302 -8.72 8.69 20.31
C LYS A 302 -7.67 7.69 20.75
N LEU A 303 -6.50 7.68 20.12
CA LEU A 303 -5.51 6.60 20.28
C LEU A 303 -4.20 7.06 20.92
N ARG A 304 -3.87 8.37 20.90
CA ARG A 304 -2.65 8.87 21.55
C ARG A 304 -2.71 8.63 23.06
N GLY A 305 -1.68 7.97 23.56
CA GLY A 305 -1.40 7.77 24.98
C GLY A 305 -0.08 8.43 25.38
N LYS A 306 0.40 8.08 26.58
CA LYS A 306 1.63 8.65 27.16
C LYS A 306 2.90 8.00 26.61
N TYR A 307 2.82 6.72 26.25
CA TYR A 307 3.94 5.87 25.82
C TYR A 307 3.86 5.50 24.32
N GLY A 308 2.89 6.05 23.59
CA GLY A 308 2.66 5.72 22.19
C GLY A 308 1.18 5.81 21.85
N PHE A 309 0.78 5.20 20.73
CA PHE A 309 -0.63 5.12 20.35
C PHE A 309 -1.16 3.70 20.59
N LYS A 310 -2.42 3.58 20.99
CA LYS A 310 -3.15 2.32 20.96
C LYS A 310 -3.36 1.90 19.51
N ARG A 311 -3.37 0.60 19.21
CA ARG A 311 -3.68 0.12 17.84
C ARG A 311 -5.11 0.50 17.46
N PHE A 312 -6.05 0.13 18.31
CA PHE A 312 -7.44 0.60 18.26
C PHE A 312 -8.06 0.51 19.67
N LEU A 313 -9.22 1.15 19.87
CA LEU A 313 -9.90 1.16 21.17
C LEU A 313 -10.37 -0.24 21.57
N ARG A 314 -10.25 -0.64 22.84
CA ARG A 314 -10.60 -1.98 23.37
C ARG A 314 -9.84 -3.12 22.70
N ASP A 315 -8.60 -2.85 22.33
CA ASP A 315 -7.69 -3.87 21.85
C ASP A 315 -7.06 -4.63 23.03
N GLY A 316 -7.37 -5.92 23.12
CA GLY A 316 -6.83 -6.81 24.15
C GLY A 316 -5.41 -7.33 23.88
N TYR A 317 -4.82 -7.11 22.70
CA TYR A 317 -3.52 -7.71 22.39
C TYR A 317 -2.45 -7.36 23.42
N ARG A 318 -1.89 -8.42 24.02
CA ARG A 318 -0.85 -8.37 25.04
C ARG A 318 -1.23 -7.62 26.32
N THR A 319 -2.52 -7.33 26.52
CA THR A 319 -3.02 -6.85 27.81
C THR A 319 -2.99 -8.00 28.84
N ALA A 320 -2.94 -7.67 30.12
CA ALA A 320 -2.92 -8.68 31.18
C ALA A 320 -4.19 -9.55 31.21
N ASN A 321 -5.33 -9.01 30.77
CA ASN A 321 -6.61 -9.71 30.74
C ASN A 321 -6.81 -10.60 29.50
N GLU A 322 -5.92 -10.53 28.49
CA GLU A 322 -6.05 -11.36 27.29
C GLU A 322 -5.62 -12.80 27.57
N ASP A 323 -6.50 -13.75 27.24
CA ASP A 323 -6.21 -15.17 27.30
C ASP A 323 -5.18 -15.57 26.23
N LYS A 324 -3.96 -15.87 26.68
CA LYS A 324 -2.82 -16.18 25.82
C LYS A 324 -2.93 -17.51 25.10
N ASN A 325 -3.81 -18.41 25.54
CA ASN A 325 -3.95 -19.76 25.01
C ASN A 325 -5.08 -19.88 23.98
N ARG A 326 -5.82 -18.80 23.75
CA ARG A 326 -7.01 -18.79 22.90
C ARG A 326 -6.88 -17.78 21.78
N ARG A 327 -7.21 -18.24 20.56
CA ARG A 327 -7.10 -17.40 19.36
C ARG A 327 -8.19 -16.34 19.27
N TYR A 328 -9.42 -16.66 19.65
CA TYR A 328 -10.59 -15.80 19.47
C TYR A 328 -11.16 -15.31 20.78
N TYR A 329 -11.69 -14.08 20.80
CA TYR A 329 -12.34 -13.54 21.99
C TYR A 329 -13.71 -14.19 22.27
N LYS A 330 -14.12 -14.19 23.54
CA LYS A 330 -15.46 -14.55 23.97
C LYS A 330 -16.38 -13.36 23.71
N PRO A 331 -17.69 -13.61 23.55
CA PRO A 331 -18.68 -12.54 23.56
C PRO A 331 -18.46 -11.60 24.77
N ALA A 332 -18.51 -10.29 24.52
CA ALA A 332 -18.30 -9.22 25.50
C ALA A 332 -16.90 -9.11 26.16
N GLU A 333 -15.94 -9.99 25.85
CA GLU A 333 -14.59 -9.96 26.44
C GLU A 333 -13.87 -8.63 26.21
N MET A 334 -14.16 -7.96 25.10
CA MET A 334 -13.56 -6.66 24.77
C MET A 334 -13.79 -5.56 25.80
N LYS A 335 -14.85 -5.65 26.62
CA LYS A 335 -15.10 -4.69 27.69
C LYS A 335 -14.00 -4.75 28.76
N LEU A 336 -13.35 -5.91 28.92
CA LEU A 336 -12.26 -6.11 29.87
C LEU A 336 -10.96 -5.41 29.45
N PHE A 337 -10.85 -4.99 28.18
CA PHE A 337 -9.67 -4.32 27.64
C PHE A 337 -9.82 -2.79 27.62
N ASP A 338 -11.01 -2.27 27.92
CA ASP A 338 -11.27 -0.84 27.91
C ASP A 338 -10.41 -0.15 28.97
N GLY A 339 -9.62 0.85 28.56
CA GLY A 339 -8.73 1.61 29.43
C GLY A 339 -7.33 1.01 29.65
N ILE A 340 -7.15 -0.30 29.43
CA ILE A 340 -5.87 -1.00 29.66
C ILE A 340 -5.11 -1.38 28.38
N GLU A 341 -5.54 -0.88 27.22
CA GLU A 341 -4.93 -1.22 25.94
C GLU A 341 -3.44 -0.86 25.92
N CYS A 342 -2.65 -1.70 25.24
CA CYS A 342 -1.22 -1.45 25.08
C CYS A 342 -0.97 -0.22 24.18
N GLU A 343 0.07 0.54 24.52
CA GLU A 343 0.50 1.72 23.76
C GLU A 343 1.79 1.41 23.00
N PHE A 344 1.86 1.78 21.73
CA PHE A 344 2.94 1.40 20.82
C PHE A 344 3.78 2.63 20.42
N PRO A 345 5.06 2.70 20.83
CA PRO A 345 5.94 3.83 20.52
C PRO A 345 6.18 4.06 19.02
N ILE A 346 6.04 3.00 18.20
CA ILE A 346 6.20 3.07 16.74
C ILE A 346 5.35 4.17 16.08
N PHE A 347 4.20 4.51 16.67
CA PHE A 347 3.34 5.54 16.11
C PHE A 347 3.81 6.97 16.41
N PHE A 348 4.60 7.20 17.48
CA PHE A 348 5.33 8.46 17.61
C PHE A 348 6.35 8.61 16.47
N ILE A 349 7.01 7.51 16.09
CA ILE A 349 7.95 7.50 14.96
C ILE A 349 7.24 7.81 13.64
N PHE A 350 6.05 7.24 13.39
CA PHE A 350 5.23 7.61 12.23
C PHE A 350 4.86 9.09 12.22
N MET A 351 4.53 9.68 13.39
CA MET A 351 4.23 11.11 13.49
C MET A 351 5.47 11.99 13.25
N MET A 352 6.66 11.54 13.64
CA MET A 352 7.91 12.22 13.29
C MET A 352 8.12 12.22 11.77
N ILE A 353 7.97 11.06 11.12
CA ILE A 353 8.11 10.94 9.65
C ILE A 353 7.08 11.84 8.96
N ASP A 354 5.81 11.78 9.38
CA ASP A 354 4.76 12.65 8.86
C ASP A 354 5.11 14.14 8.99
N GLY A 355 5.64 14.55 10.14
CA GLY A 355 6.09 15.91 10.40
C GLY A 355 7.20 16.34 9.43
N VAL A 356 8.15 15.47 9.11
CA VAL A 356 9.21 15.74 8.12
C VAL A 356 8.61 15.91 6.72
N PHE A 357 7.74 15.00 6.27
CA PHE A 357 7.10 15.08 4.95
C PHE A 357 6.25 16.32 4.78
N ARG A 358 5.60 16.79 5.85
CA ARG A 358 4.78 18.02 5.86
C ARG A 358 5.57 19.30 6.17
N GLY A 359 6.88 19.21 6.40
CA GLY A 359 7.70 20.36 6.79
C GLY A 359 7.35 20.94 8.17
N ASN A 360 6.63 20.21 9.02
CA ASN A 360 6.21 20.63 10.34
C ASN A 360 7.26 20.27 11.41
N LYS A 361 8.26 21.14 11.55
CA LYS A 361 9.34 20.96 12.54
C LYS A 361 8.83 20.92 14.00
N ALA A 362 7.73 21.59 14.31
CA ALA A 362 7.15 21.59 15.65
C ALA A 362 6.59 20.21 16.01
N GLN A 363 5.88 19.56 15.08
CA GLN A 363 5.40 18.18 15.25
C GLN A 363 6.56 17.20 15.42
N VAL A 364 7.61 17.32 14.61
CA VAL A 364 8.80 16.47 14.74
C VAL A 364 9.39 16.57 16.15
N LYS A 365 9.60 17.80 16.63
CA LYS A 365 10.14 18.04 17.98
C LYS A 365 9.22 17.50 19.08
N GLU A 366 7.91 17.75 19.00
CA GLU A 366 6.94 17.24 19.98
C GLU A 366 7.04 15.72 20.14
N TYR A 367 7.04 14.99 19.02
CA TYR A 367 7.08 13.52 19.08
C TYR A 367 8.47 12.96 19.40
N GLN A 368 9.56 13.71 19.13
CA GLN A 368 10.88 13.38 19.63
C GLN A 368 10.96 13.48 21.15
N ASP A 369 10.48 14.59 21.72
CA ASP A 369 10.48 14.84 23.17
C ASP A 369 9.62 13.80 23.92
N LEU A 370 8.55 13.30 23.28
CA LEU A 370 7.72 12.22 23.82
C LEU A 370 8.37 10.83 23.71
N LEU A 371 9.18 10.60 22.67
CA LEU A 371 9.82 9.31 22.40
C LEU A 371 11.09 9.11 23.23
N GLU A 372 11.90 10.15 23.44
CA GLU A 372 13.17 10.08 24.17
C GLU A 372 13.08 9.43 25.58
N PRO A 373 12.09 9.73 26.45
CA PRO A 373 12.01 9.12 27.78
C PRO A 373 11.54 7.65 27.77
N ILE A 374 11.08 7.12 26.63
CA ILE A 374 10.52 5.77 26.50
C ILE A 374 11.35 4.85 25.60
N ILE A 375 12.50 5.32 25.09
CA ILE A 375 13.48 4.47 24.41
C ILE A 375 14.52 3.96 25.39
N PHE A 376 15.11 2.81 25.05
CA PHE A 376 16.18 2.19 25.83
C PHE A 376 17.50 2.36 25.11
N GLN A 377 18.62 2.18 25.81
CA GLN A 377 19.94 2.07 25.20
C GLN A 377 20.45 0.64 25.34
N SER A 378 21.05 0.11 24.27
CA SER A 378 21.78 -1.14 24.30
C SER A 378 23.12 -0.97 25.02
N TYR A 379 23.78 -2.08 25.34
CA TYR A 379 25.14 -2.05 25.90
C TYR A 379 26.15 -1.33 24.99
N GLU A 380 25.95 -1.42 23.68
CA GLU A 380 26.75 -0.74 22.66
C GLU A 380 26.35 0.73 22.45
N GLY A 381 25.38 1.25 23.24
CA GLY A 381 24.91 2.63 23.17
C GLY A 381 23.87 2.93 22.08
N HIS A 382 23.33 1.90 21.41
CA HIS A 382 22.30 2.08 20.39
C HIS A 382 20.90 2.21 20.99
N ALA A 383 20.07 3.09 20.43
CA ALA A 383 18.67 3.21 20.84
C ALA A 383 17.89 1.93 20.51
N ILE A 384 17.08 1.45 21.46
CA ILE A 384 16.24 0.26 21.34
C ILE A 384 14.78 0.65 21.58
N ILE A 385 13.94 0.38 20.58
CA ILE A 385 12.52 0.73 20.60
C ILE A 385 11.69 -0.44 21.15
N PRO A 386 10.95 -0.25 22.26
CA PRO A 386 9.97 -1.22 22.74
C PRO A 386 8.89 -1.49 21.70
N LYS A 387 8.39 -2.73 21.65
CA LYS A 387 7.22 -3.05 20.83
C LYS A 387 5.97 -2.34 21.36
N TYR A 388 5.74 -2.44 22.66
CA TYR A 388 4.58 -1.83 23.33
C TYR A 388 4.84 -1.61 24.82
N TYR A 389 3.99 -0.78 25.42
CA TYR A 389 3.87 -0.54 26.85
C TYR A 389 2.53 -1.07 27.34
N TYR A 390 2.55 -1.91 28.37
CA TYR A 390 1.35 -2.60 28.91
C TYR A 390 1.14 -2.31 30.39
N VAL A 391 -0.10 -2.53 30.86
CA VAL A 391 -0.46 -2.48 32.28
C VAL A 391 -0.30 -3.89 32.87
N PRO A 392 0.57 -4.09 33.88
CA PRO A 392 0.72 -5.37 34.57
C PRO A 392 -0.56 -5.79 35.29
N ALA A 393 -0.74 -7.10 35.48
CA ALA A 393 -1.95 -7.68 36.07
C ALA A 393 -2.34 -7.05 37.41
N ASP A 394 -1.36 -6.83 38.28
CA ASP A 394 -1.57 -6.26 39.63
C ASP A 394 -2.11 -4.83 39.62
N PHE A 395 -1.98 -4.12 38.50
CA PHE A 395 -2.42 -2.72 38.35
C PHE A 395 -3.67 -2.57 37.47
N VAL A 396 -4.22 -3.66 36.94
CA VAL A 396 -5.37 -3.61 36.01
C VAL A 396 -6.60 -3.00 36.65
N GLU A 397 -6.98 -3.45 37.85
CA GLU A 397 -8.21 -2.99 38.51
C GLU A 397 -8.18 -1.49 38.82
N ALA A 398 -7.01 -1.00 39.26
CA ALA A 398 -6.80 0.41 39.53
C ALA A 398 -6.83 1.26 38.24
N GLU A 399 -6.21 0.78 37.15
CA GLU A 399 -6.26 1.45 35.85
C GLU A 399 -7.69 1.49 35.28
N GLN A 400 -8.46 0.41 35.41
CA GLN A 400 -9.87 0.36 34.96
C GLN A 400 -10.78 1.27 35.79
N SER A 401 -10.51 1.40 37.10
CA SER A 401 -11.27 2.29 37.98
C SER A 401 -10.99 3.77 37.68
N LYS A 402 -9.75 4.12 37.35
CA LYS A 402 -9.33 5.47 36.96
C LYS A 402 -8.32 5.39 35.82
N HIS A 403 -8.81 5.58 34.60
CA HIS A 403 -7.98 5.50 33.38
C HIS A 403 -6.78 6.46 33.44
N GLY A 404 -5.59 5.95 33.08
CA GLY A 404 -4.35 6.71 33.09
C GLY A 404 -3.74 6.91 34.48
N SER A 405 -4.20 6.18 35.50
CA SER A 405 -3.66 6.28 36.86
C SER A 405 -2.38 5.47 37.06
N GLN A 406 -2.20 4.38 36.29
CA GLN A 406 -1.11 3.43 36.48
C GLN A 406 0.02 3.63 35.47
N LYS A 407 1.25 3.36 35.92
CA LYS A 407 2.45 3.33 35.07
C LYS A 407 2.39 2.10 34.16
N ARG A 408 2.69 2.27 32.87
CA ARG A 408 2.85 1.17 31.93
C ARG A 408 4.31 0.74 31.83
N PHE A 409 4.52 -0.54 31.56
CA PHE A 409 5.84 -1.17 31.52
C PHE A 409 6.17 -1.64 30.10
N PRO A 410 7.44 -1.54 29.69
CA PRO A 410 7.87 -1.90 28.33
C PRO A 410 7.80 -3.41 28.10
N SER A 411 7.55 -3.82 26.86
CA SER A 411 7.53 -5.23 26.42
C SER A 411 8.88 -5.96 26.47
N ASN A 412 9.96 -5.24 26.77
CA ASN A 412 11.36 -5.63 26.54
C ASN A 412 11.86 -6.73 27.47
N ALA A 413 11.03 -7.14 28.44
CA ALA A 413 11.28 -8.27 29.31
C ALA A 413 10.37 -9.45 28.88
N GLY A 414 10.93 -10.47 28.23
CA GLY A 414 10.24 -11.76 28.04
C GLY A 414 10.29 -12.37 26.64
N ARG A 415 9.20 -13.08 26.28
CA ARG A 415 9.10 -14.08 25.18
C ARG A 415 9.18 -13.52 23.75
N ASP A 416 9.10 -12.20 23.56
CA ASP A 416 9.04 -11.57 22.24
C ASP A 416 10.42 -11.15 21.67
N GLY A 417 11.50 -11.40 22.43
CA GLY A 417 12.88 -11.07 22.04
C GLY A 417 13.33 -9.71 22.58
N LYS A 418 14.59 -9.36 22.34
CA LYS A 418 15.21 -8.13 22.85
C LYS A 418 14.90 -6.89 22.00
N ILE A 419 14.68 -7.08 20.69
CA ILE A 419 14.51 -5.99 19.73
C ILE A 419 13.25 -6.23 18.89
N PHE A 420 12.44 -5.19 18.75
CA PHE A 420 11.31 -5.13 17.82
C PHE A 420 11.77 -4.56 16.47
N LEU A 421 12.08 -5.44 15.51
CA LEU A 421 12.75 -5.05 14.27
C LEU A 421 11.98 -4.02 13.43
N TRP A 422 10.66 -4.14 13.33
CA TRP A 422 9.84 -3.16 12.59
C TRP A 422 9.92 -1.76 13.21
N GLY A 423 9.74 -1.64 14.53
CA GLY A 423 9.87 -0.36 15.23
C GLY A 423 11.29 0.22 15.14
N GLN A 424 12.30 -0.65 15.25
CA GLN A 424 13.70 -0.26 15.14
C GLN A 424 14.06 0.24 13.74
N ALA A 425 13.57 -0.42 12.69
CA ALA A 425 13.80 -0.04 11.31
C ALA A 425 13.18 1.33 11.00
N LEU A 426 11.94 1.56 11.44
CA LEU A 426 11.29 2.87 11.29
C LEU A 426 12.00 3.96 12.09
N TYR A 427 12.52 3.66 13.28
CA TYR A 427 13.28 4.63 14.07
C TYR A 427 14.55 5.08 13.35
N ASN A 428 15.33 4.12 12.84
CA ASN A 428 16.54 4.43 12.08
C ASN A 428 16.21 5.29 10.85
N LEU A 429 15.17 4.93 10.11
CA LEU A 429 14.69 5.70 8.95
C LEU A 429 14.25 7.12 9.35
N ALA A 430 13.46 7.27 10.42
CA ALA A 430 13.01 8.57 10.90
C ALA A 430 14.19 9.44 11.36
N LYS A 431 15.19 8.86 12.00
CA LYS A 431 16.39 9.58 12.42
C LYS A 431 17.24 10.05 11.25
N LEU A 432 17.39 9.24 10.20
CA LEU A 432 18.05 9.68 8.96
C LEU A 432 17.33 10.87 8.31
N LEU A 433 16.00 10.89 8.35
CA LEU A 433 15.19 12.01 7.84
C LEU A 433 15.32 13.27 8.69
N VAL A 434 15.21 13.14 10.02
CA VAL A 434 15.26 14.28 10.93
C VAL A 434 16.65 14.91 10.98
N ASP A 435 17.70 14.11 10.88
CA ASP A 435 19.09 14.59 10.81
C ASP A 435 19.46 15.08 9.38
N GLU A 436 18.49 15.14 8.46
CA GLU A 436 18.62 15.64 7.08
C GLU A 436 19.66 14.87 6.22
N LEU A 437 20.05 13.67 6.66
CA LEU A 437 20.97 12.77 5.94
C LEU A 437 20.33 12.17 4.69
N ILE A 438 19.01 12.05 4.70
CA ILE A 438 18.19 11.76 3.53
C ILE A 438 17.00 12.74 3.49
N SER A 439 16.48 12.97 2.29
CA SER A 439 15.31 13.80 2.06
C SER A 439 14.06 12.93 1.82
N PRO A 440 12.84 13.47 2.02
CA PRO A 440 11.60 12.79 1.64
C PRO A 440 11.58 12.23 0.21
N LYS A 441 12.25 12.92 -0.73
CA LYS A 441 12.34 12.53 -2.15
C LYS A 441 13.16 11.27 -2.37
N ASP A 442 14.09 10.95 -1.46
CA ASP A 442 14.96 9.79 -1.61
C ASP A 442 14.21 8.49 -1.31
N ILE A 443 13.27 8.52 -0.35
CA ILE A 443 12.48 7.36 0.08
C ILE A 443 11.06 7.28 -0.52
N ASP A 444 10.64 8.33 -1.23
CA ASP A 444 9.48 8.36 -2.13
C ASP A 444 9.88 9.03 -3.47
N PRO A 445 10.76 8.38 -4.26
CA PRO A 445 11.20 8.87 -5.56
C PRO A 445 10.09 9.00 -6.60
N ILE A 446 8.92 8.38 -6.38
CA ILE A 446 7.75 8.57 -7.26
C ILE A 446 6.86 9.74 -6.82
N HIS A 447 7.26 10.47 -5.77
CA HIS A 447 6.65 11.71 -5.29
C HIS A 447 5.17 11.60 -4.93
N ARG A 448 4.73 10.48 -4.31
CA ARG A 448 3.33 10.34 -3.87
C ARG A 448 2.94 11.37 -2.81
N TYR A 449 3.87 11.75 -1.93
CA TYR A 449 3.61 12.74 -0.89
C TYR A 449 3.33 14.15 -1.44
N VAL A 450 3.74 14.42 -2.68
CA VAL A 450 3.53 15.70 -3.36
C VAL A 450 2.16 15.70 -4.02
N PRO A 451 1.36 16.80 -3.91
CA PRO A 451 0.11 16.92 -4.65
C PRO A 451 0.32 16.70 -6.15
N ARG A 452 -0.62 16.00 -6.80
CA ARG A 452 -0.45 15.61 -8.22
C ARG A 452 -0.23 16.76 -9.19
N GLN A 453 -0.67 17.97 -8.84
CA GLN A 453 -0.45 19.18 -9.65
C GLN A 453 1.05 19.53 -9.73
N ASP A 454 1.81 19.17 -8.71
CA ASP A 454 3.24 19.47 -8.56
C ASP A 454 4.13 18.24 -8.83
N GLN A 455 3.52 17.07 -9.09
CA GLN A 455 4.25 15.85 -9.45
C GLN A 455 4.88 16.00 -10.84
N ARG A 456 6.22 15.92 -10.90
CA ARG A 456 6.95 15.82 -12.16
C ARG A 456 6.88 14.41 -12.73
N ASN A 457 7.07 14.29 -14.03
CA ASN A 457 7.02 13.01 -14.74
C ASN A 457 8.02 12.01 -14.15
N VAL A 458 7.52 10.85 -13.74
CA VAL A 458 8.36 9.72 -13.37
C VAL A 458 8.93 9.12 -14.66
N SER A 459 10.23 9.31 -14.90
CA SER A 459 10.95 8.90 -16.14
C SER A 459 10.76 7.43 -16.54
N MET A 460 10.37 6.61 -15.57
CA MET A 460 10.23 5.16 -15.68
C MET A 460 8.84 4.69 -16.13
N ARG A 461 7.91 5.63 -16.37
CA ARG A 461 6.56 5.30 -16.85
C ARG A 461 6.54 5.23 -18.37
N TYR A 462 6.00 4.14 -18.91
CA TYR A 462 5.87 3.92 -20.36
C TYR A 462 4.99 4.97 -21.05
N SER A 463 4.07 5.61 -20.31
CA SER A 463 3.33 6.78 -20.76
C SER A 463 3.86 8.02 -20.06
N ASN A 464 4.59 8.87 -20.78
CA ASN A 464 4.93 10.23 -20.36
C ASN A 464 3.64 11.04 -20.25
N GLN A 465 3.03 11.03 -19.06
CA GLN A 465 2.02 12.02 -18.71
C GLN A 465 2.76 13.35 -18.68
N GLY A 466 2.61 14.22 -19.68
CA GLY A 466 3.14 15.59 -19.61
C GLY A 466 2.57 16.35 -18.40
N PRO A 467 3.08 17.57 -18.11
CA PRO A 467 2.48 18.42 -17.07
C PRO A 467 0.97 18.52 -17.29
N ILE A 468 0.20 18.30 -16.23
CA ILE A 468 -1.26 18.38 -16.24
C ILE A 468 -1.60 19.87 -16.38
N GLU A 469 -1.83 20.35 -17.60
CA GLU A 469 -2.47 21.66 -17.80
C GLU A 469 -3.90 21.58 -17.25
N ASN A 470 -4.30 22.58 -16.47
CA ASN A 470 -5.56 22.62 -15.72
C ASN A 470 -6.84 22.59 -16.59
N ASP A 471 -6.70 22.61 -17.91
CA ASP A 471 -7.83 22.57 -18.84
C ASP A 471 -8.14 21.12 -19.25
N VAL A 472 -8.92 20.46 -18.40
CA VAL A 472 -9.39 19.09 -18.65
C VAL A 472 -10.46 19.14 -19.74
N MET A 473 -10.05 18.96 -20.98
CA MET A 473 -10.95 18.74 -22.11
C MET A 473 -11.25 17.25 -22.28
N VAL A 474 -12.49 16.84 -22.00
CA VAL A 474 -12.98 15.53 -22.44
C VAL A 474 -13.32 15.64 -23.92
N GLN A 475 -12.56 14.95 -24.76
CA GLN A 475 -12.84 14.88 -26.18
C GLN A 475 -13.83 13.76 -26.46
N VAL A 476 -14.93 14.09 -27.13
CA VAL A 476 -15.96 13.12 -27.53
C VAL A 476 -15.92 12.98 -29.04
N ALA A 477 -15.77 11.76 -29.54
CA ALA A 477 -15.92 11.44 -30.95
C ALA A 477 -17.20 10.62 -31.16
N LEU A 478 -18.07 11.11 -32.04
CA LEU A 478 -19.28 10.42 -32.46
C LEU A 478 -19.01 9.64 -33.74
N ILE A 479 -19.17 8.32 -33.69
CA ILE A 479 -18.94 7.42 -34.81
C ILE A 479 -20.26 6.78 -35.21
N ALA A 480 -20.70 6.97 -36.45
CA ALA A 480 -21.85 6.27 -37.01
C ALA A 480 -21.42 4.89 -37.54
N GLU A 481 -22.18 3.83 -37.24
CA GLU A 481 -21.86 2.47 -37.70
C GLU A 481 -21.85 2.33 -39.24
N SER A 482 -22.57 3.19 -39.96
CA SER A 482 -22.70 3.14 -41.41
C SER A 482 -22.83 4.55 -42.01
N GLN A 483 -22.48 4.67 -43.30
CA GLN A 483 -22.67 5.90 -44.08
C GLN A 483 -24.16 6.32 -44.12
N ARG A 484 -25.08 5.35 -44.15
CA ARG A 484 -26.52 5.64 -44.12
C ARG A 484 -26.92 6.34 -42.82
N LEU A 485 -26.43 5.86 -41.68
CA LEU A 485 -26.69 6.49 -40.39
C LEU A 485 -25.99 7.86 -40.28
N GLN A 486 -24.78 7.99 -40.83
CA GLN A 486 -24.07 9.28 -40.89
C GLN A 486 -24.90 10.34 -41.65
N VAL A 487 -25.41 10.00 -42.84
CA VAL A 487 -26.26 10.91 -43.62
C VAL A 487 -27.54 11.28 -42.86
N PHE A 488 -28.18 10.31 -42.21
CA PHE A 488 -29.36 10.54 -41.39
C PHE A 488 -29.07 11.47 -40.20
N LEU A 489 -28.01 11.23 -39.42
CA LEU A 489 -27.64 12.10 -38.30
C LEU A 489 -27.29 13.52 -38.76
N ASN A 490 -26.69 13.65 -39.96
CA ASN A 490 -26.38 14.94 -40.56
C ASN A 490 -27.64 15.77 -40.90
N THR A 491 -28.81 15.15 -41.15
CA THR A 491 -30.06 15.91 -41.33
C THR A 491 -30.51 16.60 -40.05
N TYR A 492 -30.05 16.15 -38.89
CA TYR A 492 -30.26 16.76 -37.57
C TYR A 492 -29.08 17.66 -37.13
N GLY A 493 -28.12 17.92 -38.02
CA GLY A 493 -26.93 18.72 -37.70
C GLY A 493 -25.88 18.02 -36.85
N ILE A 494 -25.99 16.70 -36.63
CA ILE A 494 -25.04 15.92 -35.85
C ILE A 494 -23.91 15.41 -36.76
N GLN A 495 -22.73 16.02 -36.62
CA GLN A 495 -21.53 15.59 -37.36
C GLN A 495 -20.95 14.30 -36.76
N THR A 496 -20.75 13.29 -37.61
CA THR A 496 -20.18 11.98 -37.22
C THR A 496 -19.19 11.50 -38.27
N GLN A 497 -18.29 10.59 -37.90
CA GLN A 497 -17.42 9.84 -38.82
C GLN A 497 -17.83 8.36 -38.85
N THR A 498 -17.37 7.60 -39.84
CA THR A 498 -17.56 6.14 -39.89
C THR A 498 -16.27 5.39 -39.55
N PRO A 499 -16.32 4.12 -39.13
CA PRO A 499 -15.11 3.33 -38.87
C PRO A 499 -14.12 3.28 -40.04
N GLN A 500 -14.62 3.33 -41.28
CA GLN A 500 -13.80 3.36 -42.51
C GLN A 500 -13.08 4.70 -42.69
N GLN A 501 -13.71 5.81 -42.28
CA GLN A 501 -13.13 7.16 -42.42
C GLN A 501 -12.04 7.45 -41.40
N VAL A 502 -11.97 6.69 -40.29
CA VAL A 502 -10.98 6.89 -39.22
C VAL A 502 -9.79 5.94 -39.31
N GLU A 503 -9.69 5.12 -40.36
CA GLU A 503 -8.51 4.29 -40.60
C GLU A 503 -7.23 5.16 -40.64
N PRO A 504 -6.11 4.71 -40.03
CA PRO A 504 -5.82 3.36 -39.56
C PRO A 504 -6.26 3.05 -38.11
N ILE A 505 -7.03 3.93 -37.45
CA ILE A 505 -7.49 3.72 -36.06
C ILE A 505 -8.57 2.65 -36.04
N GLN A 506 -8.38 1.62 -35.20
CA GLN A 506 -9.37 0.55 -35.04
C GLN A 506 -10.29 0.83 -33.85
N ILE A 507 -11.60 0.76 -34.08
CA ILE A 507 -12.60 0.88 -33.03
C ILE A 507 -12.99 -0.53 -32.58
N TRP A 508 -12.71 -0.84 -31.31
CA TRP A 508 -13.00 -2.16 -30.74
C TRP A 508 -14.19 -2.10 -29.77
N PRO A 509 -15.01 -3.16 -29.71
CA PRO A 509 -15.87 -3.41 -28.57
C PRO A 509 -15.05 -3.59 -27.30
N GLN A 510 -15.62 -3.21 -26.17
CA GLN A 510 -15.03 -3.45 -24.85
C GLN A 510 -14.71 -4.95 -24.60
N LYS A 511 -15.52 -5.88 -25.14
CA LYS A 511 -15.25 -7.32 -25.06
C LYS A 511 -13.94 -7.75 -25.74
N GLU A 512 -13.58 -7.15 -26.87
CA GLU A 512 -12.31 -7.45 -27.55
C GLU A 512 -11.10 -6.96 -26.73
N LEU A 513 -11.26 -5.83 -26.04
CA LEU A 513 -10.26 -5.35 -25.11
C LEU A 513 -10.07 -6.34 -23.94
N VAL A 514 -11.16 -6.89 -23.38
CA VAL A 514 -11.07 -7.92 -22.34
C VAL A 514 -10.31 -9.16 -22.83
N LYS A 515 -10.57 -9.61 -24.05
CA LYS A 515 -9.84 -10.74 -24.68
C LYS A 515 -8.35 -10.44 -24.80
N ALA A 516 -7.98 -9.23 -25.23
CA ALA A 516 -6.57 -8.83 -25.31
C ALA A 516 -5.90 -8.82 -23.93
N TYR A 517 -6.55 -8.25 -22.91
CA TYR A 517 -6.02 -8.22 -21.55
C TYR A 517 -5.89 -9.61 -20.91
N ARG A 518 -6.69 -10.59 -21.33
CA ARG A 518 -6.58 -11.98 -20.83
C ARG A 518 -5.18 -12.54 -21.04
N PHE A 519 -4.53 -12.19 -22.15
CA PHE A 519 -3.17 -12.65 -22.46
C PHE A 519 -2.09 -11.91 -21.66
N LEU A 520 -2.43 -10.83 -20.96
CA LEU A 520 -1.48 -10.07 -20.16
C LEU A 520 -0.96 -10.95 -18.99
N ALA A 521 0.35 -11.18 -18.99
CA ALA A 521 1.06 -11.99 -18.00
C ALA A 521 0.57 -13.44 -17.87
N VAL A 522 0.22 -14.06 -18.99
CA VAL A 522 0.13 -15.52 -19.08
C VAL A 522 1.52 -16.11 -18.88
N ASN A 523 1.66 -17.05 -17.94
CA ASN A 523 2.92 -17.75 -17.70
C ASN A 523 2.68 -19.24 -17.49
N LYS A 524 3.04 -20.04 -18.49
CA LYS A 524 2.86 -21.50 -18.46
C LYS A 524 3.74 -22.20 -17.43
N LYS A 525 4.96 -21.69 -17.16
CA LYS A 525 5.88 -22.30 -16.19
C LYS A 525 5.35 -22.18 -14.76
N LEU A 526 4.70 -21.06 -14.45
CA LEU A 526 4.11 -20.77 -13.15
C LEU A 526 2.62 -21.16 -13.06
N GLY A 527 2.02 -21.68 -14.13
CA GLY A 527 0.59 -22.04 -14.16
C GLY A 527 -0.37 -20.83 -14.14
N LEU A 528 0.11 -19.63 -14.51
CA LEU A 528 -0.67 -18.39 -14.45
C LEU A 528 -1.41 -18.13 -15.78
N THR A 529 -2.71 -17.91 -15.69
CA THR A 529 -3.59 -17.73 -16.88
C THR A 529 -3.77 -16.26 -17.32
N GLY A 530 -3.11 -15.31 -16.65
CA GLY A 530 -3.22 -13.88 -16.94
C GLY A 530 -4.42 -13.21 -16.26
N ARG A 531 -4.94 -12.11 -16.84
CA ARG A 531 -6.06 -11.35 -16.26
C ARG A 531 -7.36 -12.17 -16.37
N PRO A 532 -8.14 -12.31 -15.28
CA PRO A 532 -9.47 -12.92 -15.37
C PRO A 532 -10.40 -12.12 -16.29
N GLU A 533 -11.47 -12.75 -16.81
CA GLU A 533 -12.44 -12.15 -17.73
C GLU A 533 -13.34 -11.10 -17.05
N ARG A 534 -12.72 -10.02 -16.58
CA ARG A 534 -13.36 -8.90 -15.90
C ARG A 534 -13.66 -7.82 -16.92
N PRO A 535 -14.87 -7.23 -16.93
CA PRO A 535 -15.16 -6.11 -17.81
C PRO A 535 -14.22 -4.93 -17.53
N VAL A 536 -13.80 -4.25 -18.59
CA VAL A 536 -13.12 -2.95 -18.51
C VAL A 536 -14.20 -1.87 -18.40
N GLY A 537 -14.08 -0.96 -17.44
CA GLY A 537 -15.07 0.09 -17.23
C GLY A 537 -14.87 1.27 -18.16
N CYS A 538 -15.64 2.34 -17.91
CA CYS A 538 -15.64 3.53 -18.74
C CYS A 538 -14.27 4.21 -18.78
N ILE A 539 -13.55 4.27 -17.65
CA ILE A 539 -12.24 4.96 -17.57
C ILE A 539 -11.21 4.20 -18.42
N GLY A 540 -11.22 2.87 -18.38
CA GLY A 540 -10.39 2.05 -19.25
C GLY A 540 -10.72 2.26 -20.72
N THR A 541 -12.01 2.28 -21.10
CA THR A 541 -12.39 2.47 -22.51
C THR A 541 -12.08 3.87 -23.07
N CYS A 542 -11.95 4.89 -22.21
CA CYS A 542 -11.60 6.26 -22.60
C CYS A 542 -10.11 6.48 -22.95
N LYS A 543 -9.35 5.39 -23.12
CA LYS A 543 -7.92 5.42 -23.47
C LYS A 543 -7.68 5.03 -24.92
N ILE A 544 -6.62 5.62 -25.46
CA ILE A 544 -6.02 5.17 -26.71
C ILE A 544 -5.00 4.08 -26.38
N TYR A 545 -5.17 2.92 -27.00
CA TYR A 545 -4.30 1.76 -26.84
C TYR A 545 -3.40 1.59 -28.06
N ARG A 546 -2.19 1.08 -27.83
CA ARG A 546 -1.32 0.59 -28.91
C ARG A 546 -1.15 -0.92 -28.75
N ILE A 547 -1.85 -1.68 -29.58
CA ILE A 547 -1.89 -3.15 -29.51
C ILE A 547 -1.27 -3.69 -30.79
N LEU A 548 -0.16 -4.44 -30.67
CA LEU A 548 0.57 -5.03 -31.81
C LEU A 548 0.88 -3.99 -32.91
N GLY A 549 1.26 -2.78 -32.51
CA GLY A 549 1.59 -1.68 -33.43
C GLY A 549 0.39 -0.90 -33.99
N LYS A 550 -0.85 -1.35 -33.78
CA LYS A 550 -2.07 -0.67 -34.21
C LYS A 550 -2.63 0.24 -33.12
N THR A 551 -3.17 1.39 -33.53
CA THR A 551 -3.89 2.29 -32.64
C THR A 551 -5.32 1.78 -32.48
N VAL A 552 -5.69 1.44 -31.25
CA VAL A 552 -7.00 0.89 -30.90
C VAL A 552 -7.68 1.83 -29.92
N VAL A 553 -8.96 2.08 -30.15
CA VAL A 553 -9.83 2.88 -29.30
C VAL A 553 -11.10 2.08 -29.02
N CYS A 554 -11.66 2.22 -27.83
CA CYS A 554 -12.77 1.38 -27.39
C CYS A 554 -14.00 2.24 -27.07
N TYR A 555 -15.19 1.70 -27.32
CA TYR A 555 -16.43 2.29 -26.81
C TYR A 555 -16.88 1.56 -25.54
N PRO A 556 -17.53 2.26 -24.58
CA PRO A 556 -18.00 1.65 -23.34
C PRO A 556 -19.03 0.54 -23.55
N ILE A 557 -19.12 -0.38 -22.58
CA ILE A 557 -20.04 -1.54 -22.63
C ILE A 557 -21.52 -1.15 -22.84
N VAL A 558 -21.91 0.06 -22.42
CA VAL A 558 -23.27 0.58 -22.58
C VAL A 558 -23.71 0.69 -24.06
N PHE A 559 -22.76 0.75 -25.00
CA PHE A 559 -23.03 0.76 -26.44
C PHE A 559 -22.93 -0.64 -27.09
N ASP A 560 -22.69 -1.70 -26.30
CA ASP A 560 -22.73 -3.08 -26.77
C ASP A 560 -24.16 -3.64 -26.65
N LEU A 561 -24.80 -3.90 -27.80
CA LEU A 561 -26.17 -4.38 -27.90
C LEU A 561 -26.34 -5.85 -27.51
N SER A 562 -25.25 -6.58 -27.29
CA SER A 562 -25.29 -8.04 -27.20
C SER A 562 -25.74 -8.60 -25.84
N ASP A 563 -25.75 -7.81 -24.76
CA ASP A 563 -25.93 -8.34 -23.39
C ASP A 563 -26.99 -7.65 -22.51
N PHE A 564 -27.68 -6.58 -22.94
CA PHE A 564 -28.55 -5.80 -22.03
C PHE A 564 -29.95 -5.51 -22.55
N TYR A 565 -30.97 -5.87 -21.76
CA TYR A 565 -32.35 -5.40 -21.91
C TYR A 565 -32.48 -3.88 -21.69
N LEU A 566 -31.54 -3.26 -20.97
CA LEU A 566 -31.55 -1.81 -20.71
C LEU A 566 -31.36 -0.95 -21.97
N SER A 567 -30.77 -1.46 -23.05
CA SER A 567 -30.69 -0.71 -24.32
C SER A 567 -32.05 -0.55 -25.02
N GLN A 568 -33.10 -1.17 -24.49
CA GLN A 568 -34.48 -0.99 -24.94
C GLN A 568 -35.19 0.19 -24.24
N ASP A 569 -34.67 0.64 -23.09
CA ASP A 569 -35.12 1.87 -22.43
C ASP A 569 -34.16 3.02 -22.75
N VAL A 570 -34.58 3.84 -23.70
CA VAL A 570 -33.80 4.98 -24.20
C VAL A 570 -33.53 6.02 -23.10
N MET A 571 -34.46 6.21 -22.15
CA MET A 571 -34.27 7.19 -21.07
C MET A 571 -33.20 6.72 -20.09
N LEU A 572 -33.28 5.45 -19.69
CA LEU A 572 -32.29 4.85 -18.81
C LEU A 572 -30.91 4.78 -19.47
N LEU A 573 -30.85 4.50 -20.77
CA LEU A 573 -29.62 4.56 -21.55
C LEU A 573 -29.01 5.98 -21.60
N ILE A 574 -29.85 7.00 -21.83
CA ILE A 574 -29.41 8.40 -21.82
C ILE A 574 -28.88 8.79 -20.44
N ASP A 575 -29.57 8.39 -19.37
CA ASP A 575 -29.14 8.67 -18.01
C ASP A 575 -27.85 7.91 -17.66
N ASP A 576 -27.70 6.65 -18.06
CA ASP A 576 -26.45 5.89 -17.91
C ASP A 576 -25.30 6.52 -18.71
N ILE A 577 -25.54 7.03 -19.92
CA ILE A 577 -24.55 7.76 -20.72
C ILE A 577 -24.19 9.07 -20.02
N LYS A 578 -25.17 9.85 -19.53
CA LYS A 578 -24.93 11.10 -18.79
C LYS A 578 -24.14 10.83 -17.51
N VAL A 579 -24.52 9.83 -16.73
CA VAL A 579 -23.81 9.42 -15.51
C VAL A 579 -22.41 8.93 -15.85
N SER A 580 -22.24 8.09 -16.88
CA SER A 580 -20.93 7.61 -17.34
C SER A 580 -20.06 8.75 -17.88
N HIS A 581 -20.65 9.75 -18.51
CA HIS A 581 -19.96 10.92 -19.04
C HIS A 581 -19.57 11.91 -17.93
N ILE A 582 -20.44 12.17 -16.97
CA ILE A 582 -20.14 12.97 -15.77
C ILE A 582 -19.09 12.25 -14.92
N TYR A 583 -19.25 10.95 -14.70
CA TYR A 583 -18.30 10.10 -13.97
C TYR A 583 -16.94 10.04 -14.69
N GLY A 584 -16.96 9.80 -15.99
CA GLY A 584 -15.81 9.87 -16.88
C GLY A 584 -15.15 11.24 -16.75
N ALA A 585 -15.85 12.33 -17.04
CA ALA A 585 -15.33 13.70 -16.97
C ALA A 585 -14.74 14.05 -15.60
N HIS A 586 -15.42 13.75 -14.48
CA HIS A 586 -14.91 14.06 -13.15
C HIS A 586 -13.68 13.22 -12.75
N GLN A 587 -13.58 11.96 -13.16
CA GLN A 587 -12.46 11.08 -12.81
C GLN A 587 -11.30 11.16 -13.82
N CYS A 588 -11.62 11.41 -15.09
CA CYS A 588 -10.70 11.70 -16.18
C CYS A 588 -10.00 13.05 -16.05
N ARG A 589 -10.48 13.95 -15.19
CA ARG A 589 -9.72 15.14 -14.73
C ARG A 589 -8.30 14.84 -14.24
N ARG A 590 -7.99 13.56 -13.97
CA ARG A 590 -6.68 13.09 -13.50
C ARG A 590 -5.85 12.37 -14.56
N PHE A 591 -6.35 12.24 -15.79
CA PHE A 591 -5.61 11.67 -16.92
C PHE A 591 -5.49 12.74 -18.02
N THR A 592 -4.26 13.09 -18.36
CA THR A 592 -3.86 14.27 -19.17
C THR A 592 -4.66 14.47 -20.46
N ARG A 593 -5.20 13.41 -21.08
CA ARG A 593 -6.14 13.48 -22.20
C ARG A 593 -7.08 12.28 -22.14
N SER A 594 -8.38 12.53 -22.05
CA SER A 594 -9.40 11.47 -22.06
C SER A 594 -10.25 11.58 -23.30
N PHE A 595 -10.30 10.48 -24.05
CA PHE A 595 -10.94 10.42 -25.36
C PHE A 595 -12.07 9.39 -25.30
N SER A 596 -13.30 9.86 -25.38
CA SER A 596 -14.50 9.03 -25.32
C SER A 596 -15.06 8.83 -26.72
N ILE A 597 -15.26 7.57 -27.13
CA ILE A 597 -15.91 7.24 -28.39
C ILE A 597 -17.33 6.73 -28.12
N PHE A 598 -18.27 7.29 -28.85
CA PHE A 598 -19.63 6.77 -28.93
C PHE A 598 -19.88 6.19 -30.32
N LEU A 599 -20.03 4.86 -30.38
CA LEU A 599 -20.44 4.17 -31.60
C LEU A 599 -21.97 4.15 -31.67
N LEU A 600 -22.52 5.05 -32.46
CA LEU A 600 -23.95 5.16 -32.72
C LEU A 600 -24.38 4.07 -33.70
N LYS A 601 -25.38 3.29 -33.29
CA LYS A 601 -25.99 2.23 -34.10
C LYS A 601 -27.41 2.60 -34.48
N ALA A 602 -27.87 2.20 -35.66
CA ALA A 602 -29.19 2.55 -36.18
C ALA A 602 -30.29 2.07 -35.23
N CYS A 603 -30.14 0.91 -34.59
CA CYS A 603 -31.11 0.40 -33.60
C CYS A 603 -31.29 1.33 -32.40
N LEU A 604 -30.22 2.00 -31.93
CA LEU A 604 -30.27 2.94 -30.81
C LEU A 604 -30.96 4.25 -31.20
N VAL A 605 -30.72 4.72 -32.42
CA VAL A 605 -31.24 6.01 -32.93
C VAL A 605 -32.68 5.90 -33.44
N LEU A 606 -33.07 4.75 -33.99
CA LEU A 606 -34.40 4.54 -34.55
C LEU A 606 -35.44 4.20 -33.47
N HIS A 607 -35.06 3.55 -32.36
CA HIS A 607 -35.97 3.34 -31.22
C HIS A 607 -36.31 4.65 -30.49
N SER A 608 -35.37 5.60 -30.40
CA SER A 608 -35.64 6.95 -29.86
C SER A 608 -36.63 7.75 -30.70
N HIS A 609 -36.71 7.50 -32.01
CA HIS A 609 -37.70 8.14 -32.89
C HIS A 609 -39.13 7.63 -32.68
N SER A 610 -39.29 6.37 -32.25
CA SER A 610 -40.62 5.81 -31.94
C SER A 610 -41.26 6.44 -30.70
N PHE A 611 -40.48 7.15 -29.86
CA PHE A 611 -40.91 7.78 -28.60
C PHE A 611 -40.77 9.31 -28.57
N GLY A 612 -40.45 9.98 -29.69
CA GLY A 612 -40.61 11.43 -29.84
C GLY A 612 -39.73 12.32 -28.94
N LEU A 613 -38.44 12.00 -28.75
CA LEU A 613 -37.54 12.68 -27.81
C LEU A 613 -36.20 13.14 -28.41
N ILE A 614 -36.17 13.53 -29.69
CA ILE A 614 -35.06 14.31 -30.28
C ILE A 614 -35.49 15.77 -30.40
#